data_AF-A0A261D7N6-F1
#
_entry.id   AF-A0A261D7N6-F1
#
_cell.length_a   1.000
_cell.length_b   1.000
_cell.length_c   1.000
_cell.angle_alpha   90.00
_cell.angle_beta   90.00
_cell.angle_gamma   90.00
#
_symmetry.space_group_name_H-M   'P 1'
#
loop_
_entity.id
_entity.type
_entity.pdbx_description
1 polymer ?
#
loop_
_entity_poly.entity_id
_entity_poly.type
_entity_poly.pdbx_seq_one_letter_code
_entity_poly.pdbx_strand_id
1 'polypeptide(L)'
;MPNVDAADAPRSMKNKDYRHLIRPLRGELVQLQEWVKSTGSRVCIVFECRDTAVTGGVIAAMTVRVSPRVFRVVALTAPTGREKLLVYIQRYLSPVLTVAAAFNPRDVR
;
A
#
# COMPACT_ATOMS: atom_id res chain seq x y z
N MET A 1 11.04 0.06 -29.27
CA MET A 1 10.33 0.42 -28.03
C MET A 1 10.25 1.93 -27.99
N PRO A 2 9.07 2.55 -27.89
CA PRO A 2 8.98 4.01 -27.87
C PRO A 2 9.56 4.56 -26.57
N ASN A 3 10.28 5.66 -26.74
CA ASN A 3 11.18 6.30 -25.80
C ASN A 3 10.43 6.97 -24.64
N VAL A 4 10.84 6.72 -23.40
CA VAL A 4 10.42 7.50 -22.22
C VAL A 4 11.29 8.75 -22.13
N ASP A 5 11.21 9.60 -23.16
CA ASP A 5 11.76 10.94 -23.07
C ASP A 5 11.00 11.72 -22.00
N ALA A 6 11.76 12.32 -21.10
CA ALA A 6 11.35 13.13 -19.96
C ALA A 6 10.64 14.42 -20.39
N ALA A 7 9.48 14.30 -21.01
CA ALA A 7 8.69 15.39 -21.58
C ALA A 7 7.24 15.38 -21.08
N ASP A 8 7.05 15.22 -19.77
CA ASP A 8 5.90 15.78 -19.04
C ASP A 8 6.14 15.62 -17.53
N ALA A 9 7.07 16.39 -16.97
CA ALA A 9 7.13 16.51 -15.52
C ALA A 9 5.84 17.25 -15.09
N PRO A 10 4.91 16.60 -14.36
CA PRO A 10 3.65 17.25 -14.02
C PRO A 10 3.96 18.51 -13.21
N ARG A 11 3.46 19.66 -13.68
CA ARG A 11 3.50 20.91 -12.92
C ARG A 11 2.97 20.63 -11.51
N SER A 12 3.70 21.12 -10.51
CA SER A 12 3.31 21.01 -9.10
C SER A 12 1.83 21.40 -8.94
N MET A 13 1.01 20.42 -8.50
CA MET A 13 -0.42 20.59 -8.36
C MET A 13 -0.72 21.54 -7.20
N LYS A 14 -1.65 22.48 -7.39
CA LYS A 14 -2.08 23.35 -6.30
C LYS A 14 -2.77 22.49 -5.23
N ASN A 15 -2.48 22.76 -3.96
CA ASN A 15 -3.00 21.97 -2.83
C ASN A 15 -4.54 21.88 -2.83
N LYS A 16 -5.24 22.93 -3.27
CA LYS A 16 -6.71 22.92 -3.41
C LYS A 16 -7.20 21.85 -4.38
N ASP A 17 -6.54 21.73 -5.53
CA ASP A 17 -6.89 20.78 -6.58
C ASP A 17 -6.59 19.35 -6.12
N TYR A 18 -5.44 19.15 -5.48
CA TYR A 18 -5.08 17.87 -4.86
C TYR A 18 -6.14 17.41 -3.84
N ARG A 19 -6.57 18.30 -2.94
CA ARG A 19 -7.59 17.98 -1.94
C ARG A 19 -8.96 17.67 -2.56
N HIS A 20 -9.27 18.29 -3.69
CA HIS A 20 -10.49 18.00 -4.44
C HIS A 20 -10.44 16.60 -5.08
N LEU A 21 -9.30 16.24 -5.69
CA LEU A 21 -9.11 14.95 -6.36
C LEU A 21 -8.95 13.77 -5.39
N ILE A 22 -8.29 13.96 -4.25
CA ILE A 22 -8.06 12.85 -3.30
C ILE A 22 -9.30 12.47 -2.48
N ARG A 23 -10.29 13.37 -2.38
CA ARG A 23 -11.53 13.11 -1.64
C ARG A 23 -12.31 11.92 -2.21
N PRO A 24 -12.66 11.88 -3.50
CA PRO A 24 -13.40 10.75 -4.09
C PRO A 24 -12.59 9.45 -4.05
N LEU A 25 -11.29 9.50 -4.35
CA LEU A 25 -10.40 8.33 -4.31
C LEU A 25 -10.37 7.66 -2.93
N ARG A 26 -10.38 8.45 -1.86
CA ARG A 26 -10.48 7.89 -0.51
C ARG A 26 -11.84 7.23 -0.24
N GLY A 27 -12.92 7.68 -0.88
CA GLY A 27 -14.22 7.02 -0.80
C GLY A 27 -14.22 5.67 -1.52
N GLU A 28 -13.55 5.58 -2.67
CA GLU A 28 -13.35 4.31 -3.39
C GLU A 28 -12.49 3.33 -2.57
N LEU A 29 -11.47 3.80 -1.85
CA LEU A 29 -10.70 2.93 -0.95
C LEU A 29 -11.54 2.33 0.19
N VAL A 30 -12.54 3.08 0.68
CA VAL A 30 -13.49 2.54 1.68
C VAL A 30 -14.40 1.49 1.05
N GLN A 31 -14.89 1.73 -0.17
CA GLN A 31 -15.68 0.74 -0.90
C GLN A 31 -14.86 -0.53 -1.20
N LEU A 32 -13.59 -0.38 -1.60
CA LEU A 32 -12.66 -1.50 -1.78
C LEU A 32 -12.49 -2.29 -0.47
N GLN A 33 -12.37 -1.59 0.66
CA GLN A 33 -12.29 -2.23 1.97
C GLN A 33 -13.54 -3.07 2.27
N GLU A 34 -14.73 -2.53 2.02
CA GLU A 34 -16.00 -3.23 2.23
C GLU A 34 -16.14 -4.43 1.29
N TRP A 35 -15.76 -4.27 0.03
CA TRP A 35 -15.74 -5.36 -0.94
C TRP A 35 -14.79 -6.49 -0.51
N VAL A 36 -13.57 -6.16 -0.08
CA VAL A 36 -12.59 -7.12 0.45
C VAL A 36 -13.16 -7.90 1.64
N LYS A 37 -13.85 -7.22 2.57
CA LYS A 37 -14.51 -7.88 3.70
C LYS A 37 -15.63 -8.81 3.26
N SER A 38 -16.50 -8.35 2.35
CA SER A 38 -17.68 -9.10 1.91
C SER A 38 -17.31 -10.36 1.11
N THR A 39 -16.26 -10.28 0.29
CA THR A 39 -15.81 -11.39 -0.56
C THR A 39 -14.79 -12.29 0.12
N GLY A 40 -14.17 -11.83 1.21
CA GLY A 40 -13.03 -12.51 1.83
C GLY A 40 -11.77 -12.49 0.97
N SER A 41 -11.72 -11.62 -0.06
CA SER A 41 -10.56 -11.46 -0.94
C SER A 41 -9.35 -10.92 -0.19
N ARG A 42 -8.14 -11.16 -0.71
CA ARG A 42 -6.89 -10.61 -0.16
C ARG A 42 -6.20 -9.78 -1.23
N VAL A 43 -5.86 -8.54 -0.90
CA VAL A 43 -5.19 -7.60 -1.80
C VAL A 43 -3.82 -7.25 -1.24
N CYS A 44 -2.78 -7.39 -2.05
CA CYS A 44 -1.43 -6.95 -1.72
C CYS A 44 -1.04 -5.79 -2.65
N ILE A 45 -0.55 -4.70 -2.08
CA ILE A 45 -0.09 -3.52 -2.82
C ILE A 45 1.41 -3.36 -2.53
N VAL A 46 2.23 -3.44 -3.57
CA VAL A 46 3.68 -3.28 -3.48
C VAL A 46 4.05 -1.90 -3.98
N PHE A 47 4.74 -1.13 -3.12
CA PHE A 47 5.28 0.18 -3.47
C PHE A 47 6.78 0.05 -3.71
N GLU A 48 7.22 0.32 -4.93
CA GLU A 48 8.63 0.48 -5.26
C GLU A 48 8.91 1.95 -5.59
N CYS A 49 9.98 2.50 -5.02
CA CYS A 49 10.39 3.85 -5.33
C CYS A 49 11.90 4.00 -5.23
N ARG A 50 12.47 4.78 -6.16
CA ARG A 50 13.90 5.10 -6.18
C ARG A 50 14.28 6.09 -5.08
N ASP A 51 13.40 7.06 -4.81
CA ASP A 51 13.51 8.00 -3.71
C ASP A 51 12.39 7.75 -2.70
N THR A 52 12.74 7.10 -1.59
CA THR A 52 11.79 6.72 -0.52
C THR A 52 11.07 7.92 0.11
N ALA A 53 11.62 9.14 -0.06
CA ALA A 53 11.06 10.39 0.44
C ALA A 53 9.59 10.63 0.03
N VAL A 54 9.17 10.14 -1.14
CA VAL A 54 7.83 10.41 -1.67
C VAL A 54 6.81 9.32 -1.32
N THR A 55 7.29 8.12 -0.96
CA THR A 55 6.44 6.93 -0.77
C THR A 55 5.66 7.01 0.55
N GLY A 56 6.28 7.52 1.61
CA GLY A 56 5.62 7.65 2.92
C GLY A 56 4.37 8.54 2.88
N GLY A 57 4.43 9.64 2.12
CA GLY A 57 3.30 10.54 1.94
C GLY A 57 2.12 9.91 1.19
N VAL A 58 2.41 9.11 0.16
CA VAL A 58 1.38 8.37 -0.60
C VAL A 58 0.72 7.30 0.26
N ILE A 59 1.52 6.49 0.96
CA ILE A 59 1.01 5.45 1.86
C ILE A 59 0.13 6.07 2.95
N ALA A 60 0.60 7.15 3.60
CA ALA A 60 -0.19 7.86 4.59
C ALA A 60 -1.49 8.43 4.00
N ALA A 61 -1.45 9.01 2.80
CA ALA A 61 -2.62 9.60 2.18
C ALA A 61 -3.71 8.55 1.84
N MET A 62 -3.31 7.31 1.53
CA MET A 62 -4.20 6.17 1.33
C MET A 62 -4.72 5.60 2.65
N THR A 63 -3.89 5.49 3.68
CA THR A 63 -4.24 4.80 4.93
C THR A 63 -5.09 5.66 5.90
N VAL A 64 -5.12 6.99 5.72
CA VAL A 64 -5.82 7.93 6.62
C VAL A 64 -7.33 7.66 6.81
N ARG A 65 -8.03 7.06 5.83
CA ARG A 65 -9.48 6.83 5.93
C ARG A 65 -9.90 5.35 6.01
N VAL A 66 -8.94 4.43 5.98
CA VAL A 66 -9.22 2.99 6.05
C VAL A 66 -8.90 2.45 7.44
N SER A 67 -9.55 1.36 7.81
CA SER A 67 -9.35 0.71 9.10
C SER A 67 -8.01 -0.02 9.13
N PRO A 68 -7.16 0.19 10.15
CA PRO A 68 -5.88 -0.50 10.30
C PRO A 68 -6.03 -2.01 10.55
N ARG A 69 -7.25 -2.47 10.86
CA ARG A 69 -7.56 -3.90 10.99
C ARG A 69 -7.59 -4.61 9.64
N VAL A 70 -7.97 -3.89 8.58
CA VAL A 70 -8.13 -4.42 7.23
C VAL A 70 -6.93 -4.06 6.37
N PHE A 71 -6.52 -2.78 6.40
CA PHE A 71 -5.34 -2.30 5.70
C PHE A 71 -4.15 -2.31 6.65
N ARG A 72 -3.18 -3.19 6.38
CA ARG A 72 -1.92 -3.23 7.11
C ARG A 72 -0.78 -2.79 6.21
N VAL A 73 0.02 -1.86 6.72
CA VAL A 73 1.26 -1.42 6.07
C VAL A 73 2.41 -2.23 6.65
N VAL A 74 3.19 -2.88 5.77
CA VAL A 74 4.41 -3.58 6.15
C VAL A 74 5.58 -2.80 5.59
N ALA A 75 6.48 -2.34 6.47
CA ALA A 75 7.74 -1.73 6.09
C ALA A 75 8.87 -2.73 6.34
N LEU A 76 9.46 -3.25 5.26
CA LEU A 76 10.61 -4.14 5.35
C LEU A 76 11.88 -3.34 5.57
N THR A 77 12.63 -3.68 6.62
CA THR A 77 13.94 -3.10 6.92
C THR A 77 15.05 -3.84 6.17
N ALA A 78 16.29 -3.37 6.33
CA ALA A 78 17.46 -4.05 5.82
C ALA A 78 17.52 -5.51 6.33
N PRO A 79 17.96 -6.47 5.48
CA PRO A 79 17.98 -7.88 5.85
C PRO A 79 18.86 -8.13 7.06
N THR A 80 18.30 -8.85 8.04
CA THR A 80 19.07 -9.32 9.19
C THR A 80 20.08 -10.39 8.75
N GLY A 81 21.12 -10.63 9.57
CA GLY A 81 22.14 -11.66 9.27
C GLY A 81 21.53 -13.04 9.00
N ARG A 82 20.46 -13.39 9.73
CA ARG A 82 19.71 -14.64 9.53
C ARG A 82 18.91 -14.64 8.23
N GLU A 83 18.28 -13.52 7.87
CA GLU A 83 17.49 -13.41 6.64
C GLU A 83 18.35 -13.50 5.37
N LYS A 84 19.61 -13.08 5.42
CA LYS A 84 20.55 -13.23 4.29
C LYS A 84 20.89 -14.69 3.98
N LEU A 85 20.71 -15.59 4.95
CA LEU A 85 20.96 -17.02 4.82
C LEU A 85 19.73 -17.79 4.33
N LEU A 86 18.56 -17.14 4.29
CA LEU A 86 17.30 -17.73 3.84
C LEU A 86 17.02 -17.39 2.38
N VAL A 87 16.04 -18.09 1.79
CA VAL A 87 15.57 -17.77 0.44
C VAL A 87 15.00 -16.35 0.44
N TYR A 88 15.46 -15.52 -0.50
CA TYR A 88 15.12 -14.10 -0.58
C TYR A 88 13.60 -13.82 -0.49
N ILE A 89 12.78 -14.63 -1.16
CA ILE A 89 11.32 -14.46 -1.21
C ILE A 89 10.65 -14.63 0.16
N GLN A 90 11.28 -15.39 1.07
CA GLN A 90 10.73 -15.66 2.40
C GLN A 90 10.56 -14.38 3.22
N ARG A 91 11.40 -13.37 2.96
CA ARG A 91 11.32 -12.04 3.60
C ARG A 91 10.02 -11.30 3.26
N TYR A 92 9.48 -11.53 2.06
CA TYR A 92 8.25 -10.89 1.60
C TYR A 92 7.02 -11.73 1.94
N LEU A 93 7.12 -13.06 1.79
CA LEU A 93 6.01 -13.97 2.07
C LEU A 93 5.69 -14.05 3.56
N SER A 94 6.68 -14.03 4.44
CA SER A 94 6.45 -14.20 5.88
C SER A 94 5.52 -13.12 6.47
N PRO A 95 5.76 -11.81 6.25
CA PRO A 95 4.81 -10.77 6.68
C PRO A 95 3.44 -10.90 6.02
N VAL A 96 3.39 -11.17 4.71
CA VAL A 96 2.12 -11.28 3.96
C VAL A 96 1.28 -12.44 4.50
N LEU A 97 1.89 -13.61 4.72
CA LEU A 97 1.25 -14.79 5.28
C LEU A 97 0.81 -14.56 6.73
N THR A 98 1.64 -13.88 7.53
CA THR A 98 1.29 -13.53 8.92
C THR A 98 0.06 -12.63 8.96
N VAL A 99 0.02 -11.61 8.11
CA VAL A 99 -1.15 -10.72 7.99
C VAL A 99 -2.38 -11.46 7.48
N ALA A 100 -2.20 -12.33 6.47
CA ALA A 100 -3.29 -13.12 5.91
C ALA A 100 -3.89 -14.12 6.90
N ALA A 101 -3.05 -14.71 7.77
CA ALA A 101 -3.47 -15.61 8.84
C ALA A 101 -4.14 -14.87 10.02
N ALA A 102 -3.69 -13.65 10.32
CA ALA A 102 -4.30 -12.79 11.34
C ALA A 102 -5.61 -12.14 10.89
N PHE A 103 -5.96 -12.21 9.60
CA PHE A 103 -7.23 -11.71 9.10
C PHE A 103 -8.33 -12.76 9.27
N ASN A 104 -9.12 -12.59 10.33
CA ASN A 104 -10.36 -13.33 10.51
C ASN A 104 -11.56 -12.44 10.10
N PRO A 105 -12.38 -12.86 9.12
CA PRO A 105 -13.55 -12.10 8.69
C PRO A 105 -14.53 -11.76 9.83
N ARG A 106 -14.49 -12.52 10.94
CA ARG A 106 -15.35 -12.33 12.11
C ARG A 106 -14.86 -11.26 13.09
N ASP A 107 -13.59 -10.85 13.02
CA ASP A 107 -12.97 -9.88 13.97
C ASP A 107 -13.24 -8.41 13.59
N VAL A 108 -14.05 -8.21 12.53
CA VAL A 108 -14.36 -6.90 11.95
C VAL A 108 -15.88 -6.66 12.02
N ARG A 109 -16.42 -6.65 13.24
CA ARG A 109 -17.71 -6.01 13.54
C ARG A 109 -17.49 -4.54 13.89
#